data_AF-A0A7S4V424-F1
#
_entry.id   AF-A0A7S4V424-F1
#
_cell.length_a   1.000
_cell.length_b   1.000
_cell.length_c   1.000
_cell.angle_alpha   90.00
_cell.angle_beta   90.00
_cell.angle_gamma   90.00
#
_symmetry.space_group_name_H-M   'P 1'
#
loop_
_entity.id
_entity.type
_entity.pdbx_description
1 polymer ?
#
loop_
_entity_poly.entity_id
_entity_poly.type
_entity_poly.pdbx_seq_one_letter_code
_entity_poly.pdbx_strand_id
1 'polypeptide(L)'
;MTDQEVENIIHTFMHQTIPYTAEEPTFESIRKVHNLLNRNAMGQLRGAYGNRLGLLGLTSTADAYRTLDGKDFVTPTPPTPPLLPPLASAHQMQEASRQYDEGMKRYSQYLLTAQALKKQLLSAFDNRYFQSMYDQATEYEDQTVLELLQRLYTNYGQVDNTVPTTKNKDIHADFDPTISSFDPGEVASMSSTPMACILDLLSIPSMASDAEFSFQNYQDELSNGANIGDDQMETKTNADC
;
A
#
# COMPACT_ATOMS: atom_id res chain seq x y z
N MET A 1 -20.84 9.79 12.37
CA MET A 1 -20.03 10.57 11.42
C MET A 1 -20.90 10.86 10.22
N THR A 2 -20.94 12.09 9.73
CA THR A 2 -21.84 12.45 8.62
C THR A 2 -21.12 12.33 7.28
N ASP A 3 -21.85 11.95 6.23
CA ASP A 3 -21.31 11.89 4.87
C ASP A 3 -20.67 13.21 4.43
N GLN A 4 -21.22 14.33 4.89
CA GLN A 4 -20.69 15.67 4.60
C GLN A 4 -19.28 15.87 5.16
N GLU A 5 -18.98 15.36 6.37
CA GLU A 5 -17.65 15.48 6.95
C GLU A 5 -16.63 14.65 6.17
N VAL A 6 -17.03 13.48 5.67
CA VAL A 6 -16.19 12.63 4.82
C VAL A 6 -15.88 13.34 3.50
N GLU A 7 -16.88 13.93 2.84
CA GLU A 7 -16.68 14.72 1.62
C GLU A 7 -15.77 15.93 1.85
N ASN A 8 -15.91 16.61 2.99
CA ASN A 8 -15.03 17.71 3.35
C ASN A 8 -13.57 17.25 3.43
N ILE A 9 -13.30 16.05 3.96
CA ILE A 9 -11.94 15.48 3.95
C ILE A 9 -11.49 15.16 2.53
N ILE A 10 -12.33 14.56 1.69
CA ILE A 10 -12.00 14.26 0.29
C ILE A 10 -11.59 15.52 -0.47
N HIS A 11 -12.25 16.65 -0.23
CA HIS A 11 -11.86 17.93 -0.84
C HIS A 11 -10.47 18.44 -0.43
N THR A 12 -9.92 17.99 0.69
CA THR A 12 -8.55 18.31 1.11
C THR A 12 -7.49 17.42 0.46
N PHE A 13 -7.90 16.33 -0.20
CA PHE A 13 -6.96 15.40 -0.81
C PHE A 13 -6.31 15.99 -2.06
N MET A 14 -5.04 15.63 -2.28
CA MET A 14 -4.33 15.97 -3.52
C MET A 14 -5.04 15.34 -4.74
N HIS A 15 -5.50 14.11 -4.58
CA HIS A 15 -6.29 13.39 -5.58
C HIS A 15 -7.72 13.21 -5.06
N GLN A 16 -8.58 14.21 -5.27
CA GLN A 16 -9.97 14.21 -4.78
C GLN A 16 -10.81 13.10 -5.42
N THR A 17 -10.52 12.77 -6.68
CA THR A 17 -11.17 11.69 -7.41
C THR A 17 -10.12 10.69 -7.87
N ILE A 18 -10.44 9.41 -7.72
CA ILE A 18 -9.65 8.32 -8.30
C ILE A 18 -10.39 7.86 -9.56
N PRO A 19 -9.71 7.74 -10.72
CA PRO A 19 -10.34 7.28 -11.95
C PRO A 19 -10.98 5.90 -11.76
N TYR A 20 -12.21 5.76 -12.24
CA TYR A 20 -12.88 4.47 -12.27
C TYR A 20 -12.19 3.53 -13.27
N THR A 21 -11.94 2.31 -12.86
CA THR A 21 -11.41 1.26 -13.72
C THR A 21 -12.57 0.47 -14.32
N ALA A 22 -12.80 0.66 -15.63
CA ALA A 22 -13.90 0.00 -16.34
C ALA A 22 -13.63 -1.47 -16.69
N GLU A 23 -12.35 -1.83 -16.74
CA GLU A 23 -11.89 -3.18 -17.04
C GLU A 23 -11.75 -4.01 -15.75
N GLU A 24 -11.55 -5.31 -15.92
CA GLU A 24 -11.24 -6.19 -14.79
C GLU A 24 -9.98 -5.68 -14.06
N PRO A 25 -9.98 -5.63 -12.71
CA PRO A 25 -8.79 -5.25 -11.96
C PRO A 25 -7.61 -6.13 -12.37
N THR A 26 -6.47 -5.49 -12.57
CA THR A 26 -5.18 -6.13 -12.81
C THR A 26 -4.21 -5.61 -11.78
N PHE A 27 -3.08 -6.29 -11.60
CA PHE A 27 -2.01 -5.80 -10.71
C PHE A 27 -1.67 -4.32 -10.99
N GLU A 28 -1.55 -3.93 -12.25
CA GLU A 28 -1.23 -2.56 -12.66
C GLU A 28 -2.32 -1.53 -12.33
N SER A 29 -3.60 -1.87 -12.53
CA SER A 29 -4.69 -0.95 -12.18
C SER A 29 -4.84 -0.80 -10.66
N ILE A 30 -4.73 -1.89 -9.92
CA ILE A 30 -4.76 -1.90 -8.45
C ILE A 30 -3.58 -1.08 -7.91
N ARG A 31 -2.36 -1.33 -8.41
CA ARG A 31 -1.14 -0.60 -8.05
C ARG A 31 -1.28 0.92 -8.28
N LYS A 32 -1.84 1.33 -9.42
CA LYS A 32 -2.08 2.75 -9.73
C LYS A 32 -3.03 3.39 -8.73
N VAL A 33 -4.16 2.75 -8.42
CA VAL A 33 -5.13 3.24 -7.43
C VAL A 33 -4.50 3.30 -6.04
N HIS A 34 -3.77 2.25 -5.63
CA HIS A 34 -3.09 2.19 -4.34
C HIS A 34 -2.08 3.32 -4.18
N ASN A 35 -1.30 3.65 -5.22
CA ASN A 35 -0.38 4.78 -5.20
C ASN A 35 -1.09 6.14 -5.00
N LEU A 36 -2.26 6.34 -5.60
CA LEU A 36 -3.05 7.56 -5.41
C LEU A 36 -3.59 7.64 -3.98
N LEU A 37 -4.08 6.52 -3.43
CA LEU A 37 -4.52 6.43 -2.04
C LEU A 37 -3.38 6.71 -1.06
N ASN A 38 -2.19 6.16 -1.30
CA ASN A 38 -1.00 6.41 -0.49
C ASN A 38 -0.65 7.90 -0.46
N ARG A 39 -0.69 8.59 -1.62
CA ARG A 39 -0.42 10.04 -1.70
C ARG A 39 -1.43 10.85 -0.90
N ASN A 40 -2.73 10.49 -0.99
CA ASN A 40 -3.77 11.14 -0.20
C ASN A 40 -3.56 10.91 1.30
N ALA A 41 -3.28 9.66 1.70
CA ALA A 41 -3.02 9.29 3.09
C ALA A 41 -1.79 10.03 3.67
N MET A 42 -0.70 10.13 2.90
CA MET A 42 0.52 10.84 3.29
C MET A 42 0.31 12.34 3.45
N GLY A 43 -0.57 12.95 2.65
CA GLY A 43 -0.91 14.36 2.75
C GLY A 43 -1.67 14.71 4.02
N GLN A 44 -2.38 13.74 4.60
CA GLN A 44 -3.18 13.96 5.80
C GLN A 44 -2.35 13.80 7.07
N LEU A 45 -2.54 14.75 8.00
CA LEU A 45 -1.96 14.70 9.36
C LEU A 45 -0.44 14.44 9.37
N ARG A 46 0.28 14.92 8.36
CA ARG A 46 1.72 14.72 8.22
C ARG A 46 2.49 15.29 9.42
N GLY A 47 3.30 14.46 10.07
CA GLY A 47 4.08 14.83 11.25
C GLY A 47 3.30 14.80 12.57
N ALA A 48 1.99 14.51 12.55
CA ALA A 48 1.19 14.34 13.75
C ALA A 48 1.40 12.95 14.38
N TYR A 49 1.26 12.85 15.71
CA TYR A 49 1.37 11.59 16.49
C TYR A 49 2.69 10.82 16.34
N GLY A 50 3.76 11.48 15.89
CA GLY A 50 5.00 10.79 15.58
C GLY A 50 5.02 10.10 14.21
N ASN A 51 3.95 10.24 13.42
CA ASN A 51 3.83 9.70 12.07
C ASN A 51 4.39 10.71 11.05
N ARG A 52 5.68 10.63 10.72
CA ARG A 52 6.33 11.56 9.76
C ARG A 52 5.72 11.46 8.36
N LEU A 53 5.24 10.27 8.00
CA LEU A 53 4.63 9.96 6.71
C LEU A 53 3.11 10.16 6.70
N GLY A 54 2.56 10.89 7.69
CA GLY A 54 1.12 11.11 7.80
C GLY A 54 0.37 9.81 8.06
N LEU A 55 -0.80 9.65 7.43
CA LEU A 55 -1.66 8.48 7.63
C LEU A 55 -1.39 7.33 6.64
N LEU A 56 -0.18 7.24 6.08
CA LEU A 56 0.20 6.14 5.17
C LEU A 56 -0.06 4.74 5.77
N GLY A 57 0.01 4.60 7.11
CA GLY A 57 -0.31 3.36 7.82
C GLY A 57 -1.75 2.85 7.62
N LEU A 58 -2.66 3.66 7.05
CA LEU A 58 -4.01 3.22 6.67
C LEU A 58 -4.03 2.35 5.40
N THR A 59 -2.99 2.44 4.57
CA THR A 59 -2.90 1.79 3.25
C THR A 59 -1.63 0.97 3.07
N SER A 60 -0.71 0.99 4.03
CA SER A 60 0.50 0.15 4.04
C SER A 60 0.48 -0.83 5.20
N THR A 61 1.22 -1.94 5.09
CA THR A 61 1.46 -2.83 6.23
C THR A 61 2.35 -2.14 7.28
N ALA A 62 2.32 -2.66 8.52
CA ALA A 62 3.16 -2.13 9.61
C ALA A 62 4.66 -2.22 9.27
N ASP A 63 5.09 -3.31 8.64
CA ASP A 63 6.49 -3.52 8.25
C ASP A 63 6.95 -2.56 7.15
N ALA A 64 6.10 -2.32 6.14
CA ALA A 64 6.41 -1.36 5.08
C ALA A 64 6.49 0.07 5.63
N TYR A 65 5.54 0.45 6.48
CA TYR A 65 5.58 1.76 7.14
C TYR A 65 6.83 1.93 8.00
N ARG A 66 7.16 0.93 8.83
CA ARG A 66 8.35 0.96 9.69
C ARG A 66 9.63 1.08 8.88
N THR A 67 9.73 0.41 7.75
CA THR A 67 10.91 0.50 6.87
C THR A 67 11.09 1.92 6.32
N LEU A 68 9.99 2.59 5.96
CA LEU A 68 10.02 3.96 5.45
C LEU A 68 10.26 5.03 6.54
N ASP A 69 9.59 4.90 7.68
CA ASP A 69 9.63 5.92 8.74
C ASP A 69 10.76 5.68 9.75
N GLY A 70 11.22 4.44 9.89
CA GLY A 70 12.09 3.98 10.97
C GLY A 70 11.34 3.76 12.30
N LYS A 71 10.01 3.94 12.32
CA LYS A 71 9.14 3.79 13.48
C LYS A 71 7.81 3.15 13.08
N ASP A 72 7.20 2.44 14.03
CA ASP A 72 5.86 1.89 13.82
C ASP A 72 4.82 3.02 13.71
N PHE A 73 3.82 2.81 12.86
CA PHE A 73 2.68 3.73 12.75
C PHE A 73 1.90 3.78 14.07
N VAL A 74 1.71 4.99 14.59
CA VAL A 74 0.95 5.20 15.83
C VAL A 74 -0.50 5.53 15.48
N THR A 75 -1.39 4.55 15.68
CA THR A 75 -2.83 4.74 15.54
C THR A 75 -3.37 5.65 16.65
N PRO A 76 -4.06 6.76 16.32
CA PRO A 76 -4.68 7.61 17.31
C PRO A 76 -5.75 6.86 18.11
N THR A 77 -5.64 6.88 19.44
CA THR A 77 -6.68 6.34 20.34
C THR A 77 -7.69 7.42 20.70
N PRO A 78 -8.96 7.07 20.96
CA PRO A 78 -9.93 8.03 21.48
C PRO A 78 -9.40 8.60 22.80
N PRO A 79 -9.34 9.94 22.96
CA PRO A 79 -8.89 10.55 24.21
C PRO A 79 -9.87 10.22 25.34
N THR A 80 -9.32 10.00 26.53
CA THR A 80 -10.13 9.82 27.73
C THR A 80 -10.54 11.18 28.30
N PRO A 81 -11.78 11.32 28.81
CA PRO A 81 -12.17 12.52 29.53
C PRO A 81 -11.19 12.83 30.67
N PRO A 82 -10.75 14.09 30.83
CA PRO A 82 -9.73 14.42 31.81
C PRO A 82 -10.25 14.22 33.23
N LEU A 83 -9.50 13.46 34.04
CA LEU A 83 -9.76 13.35 35.47
C LEU A 83 -9.16 14.56 36.19
N LEU A 84 -10.02 15.48 36.61
CA LEU A 84 -9.60 16.68 37.32
C LEU A 84 -9.41 16.37 38.81
N PRO A 85 -8.32 16.86 39.44
CA PRO A 85 -8.14 16.73 40.88
C PRO A 85 -9.21 17.54 41.64
N PRO A 86 -9.56 17.15 42.88
CA PRO A 86 -10.40 17.97 43.72
C PRO A 86 -9.76 19.35 43.91
N LEU A 87 -10.56 20.42 43.74
CA LEU A 87 -10.12 21.83 43.75
C LEU A 87 -9.23 22.26 42.57
N ALA A 88 -9.35 21.60 41.41
CA ALA A 88 -8.71 22.09 40.18
C ALA A 88 -9.04 23.56 39.91
N SER A 89 -8.03 24.37 39.60
CA SER A 89 -8.24 25.77 39.23
C SER A 89 -8.96 25.89 37.89
N ALA A 90 -9.62 27.02 37.64
CA ALA A 90 -10.27 27.29 36.36
C ALA A 90 -9.31 27.11 35.16
N HIS A 91 -8.05 27.51 35.32
CA HIS A 91 -7.01 27.32 34.31
C HIS A 91 -6.70 25.84 34.06
N GLN A 92 -6.60 25.03 35.12
CA GLN A 92 -6.37 23.58 34.97
C GLN A 92 -7.54 22.89 34.27
N MET A 93 -8.78 23.29 34.57
CA MET A 93 -9.96 22.78 33.90
C MET A 93 -9.98 23.16 32.42
N GLN A 94 -9.70 24.42 32.09
CA GLN A 94 -9.68 24.90 30.70
C GLN A 94 -8.59 24.21 29.88
N GLU A 95 -7.39 24.05 30.42
CA GLU A 95 -6.29 23.36 29.74
C GLU A 95 -6.61 21.88 29.49
N ALA A 96 -7.23 21.21 30.47
CA ALA A 96 -7.65 19.82 30.33
C ALA A 96 -8.74 19.65 29.25
N SER A 97 -9.74 20.54 29.21
CA SER A 97 -10.73 20.57 28.13
C SER A 97 -10.10 20.83 26.77
N ARG A 98 -9.15 21.77 26.67
CA ARG A 98 -8.43 22.05 25.41
C ARG A 98 -7.69 20.82 24.90
N GLN A 99 -6.96 20.12 25.77
CA GLN A 99 -6.24 18.91 25.39
C GLN A 99 -7.18 17.79 24.94
N TYR A 100 -8.31 17.62 25.63
CA TYR A 100 -9.34 16.66 25.24
C TYR A 100 -9.96 17.00 23.89
N ASP A 101 -10.34 18.26 23.66
CA ASP A 101 -10.94 18.72 22.41
C ASP A 101 -9.96 18.61 21.23
N GLU A 102 -8.69 18.96 21.46
CA GLU A 102 -7.63 18.76 20.48
C GLU A 102 -7.46 17.28 20.14
N GLY A 103 -7.44 16.40 21.15
CA GLY A 103 -7.38 14.95 20.99
C GLY A 103 -8.58 14.40 20.23
N MET A 104 -9.77 14.94 20.45
CA MET A 104 -10.98 14.49 19.77
C MET A 104 -11.02 14.92 18.31
N LYS A 105 -10.65 16.17 18.01
CA LYS A 105 -10.51 16.64 16.61
C LYS A 105 -9.54 15.76 15.83
N ARG A 106 -8.43 15.46 16.48
CA ARG A 106 -7.36 14.57 16.05
C ARG A 106 -7.86 13.16 15.70
N TYR A 107 -8.51 12.51 16.65
CA TYR A 107 -9.09 11.17 16.46
C TYR A 107 -10.18 11.16 15.38
N SER A 108 -11.05 12.17 15.37
CA SER A 108 -12.09 12.32 14.35
C SER A 108 -11.50 12.45 12.94
N GLN A 109 -10.47 13.27 12.76
CA GLN A 109 -9.80 13.43 11.46
C GLN A 109 -9.18 12.13 10.96
N TYR A 110 -8.63 11.29 11.85
CA TYR A 110 -8.15 9.96 11.51
C TYR A 110 -9.29 9.07 10.98
N LEU A 111 -10.42 8.98 11.71
CA LEU A 111 -11.57 8.17 11.29
C LEU A 111 -12.18 8.66 9.97
N LEU A 112 -12.35 9.98 9.82
CA LEU A 112 -12.85 10.60 8.60
C LEU A 112 -11.93 10.32 7.41
N THR A 113 -10.61 10.37 7.61
CA THR A 113 -9.63 10.05 6.56
C THR A 113 -9.72 8.59 6.14
N ALA A 114 -9.82 7.67 7.10
CA ALA A 114 -9.98 6.25 6.81
C ALA A 114 -11.26 5.97 6.00
N GLN A 115 -12.38 6.60 6.36
CA GLN A 115 -13.63 6.49 5.59
C GLN A 115 -13.54 7.15 4.21
N ALA A 116 -12.90 8.32 4.11
CA ALA A 116 -12.70 9.00 2.83
C ALA A 116 -11.87 8.16 1.86
N LEU A 117 -10.76 7.57 2.32
CA LEU A 117 -9.92 6.67 1.52
C LEU A 117 -10.69 5.40 1.10
N LYS A 118 -11.49 4.83 2.02
CA LYS A 118 -12.38 3.69 1.71
C LYS A 118 -13.37 4.04 0.61
N LYS A 119 -14.04 5.18 0.73
CA LYS A 119 -15.00 5.67 -0.26
C LYS A 119 -14.35 5.88 -1.63
N GLN A 120 -13.14 6.45 -1.67
CA GLN A 120 -12.39 6.59 -2.92
C GLN A 120 -12.05 5.23 -3.55
N LEU A 121 -11.61 4.25 -2.74
CA LEU A 121 -11.32 2.90 -3.23
C LEU A 121 -12.57 2.21 -3.79
N LEU A 122 -13.69 2.25 -3.06
CA LEU A 122 -14.97 1.67 -3.49
C LEU A 122 -15.55 2.38 -4.71
N SER A 123 -15.20 3.65 -4.95
CA SER A 123 -15.58 4.38 -6.17
C SER A 123 -14.69 4.05 -7.37
N ALA A 124 -13.47 3.55 -7.14
CA ALA A 124 -12.50 3.28 -8.20
C ALA A 124 -12.76 1.94 -8.91
N PHE A 125 -13.42 0.99 -8.24
CA PHE A 125 -13.72 -0.34 -8.75
C PHE A 125 -15.19 -0.68 -8.57
N ASP A 126 -15.71 -1.59 -9.38
CA ASP A 126 -17.08 -2.10 -9.22
C ASP A 126 -17.24 -2.85 -7.89
N ASN A 127 -18.37 -2.64 -7.23
CA ASN A 127 -18.73 -3.31 -5.98
C ASN A 127 -18.64 -4.84 -6.06
N ARG A 128 -18.82 -5.43 -7.26
CA ARG A 128 -18.66 -6.87 -7.53
C ARG A 128 -17.32 -7.44 -7.05
N TYR A 129 -16.25 -6.64 -7.08
CA TYR A 129 -14.92 -7.07 -6.67
C TYR A 129 -14.73 -7.15 -5.14
N PHE A 130 -15.67 -6.58 -4.37
CA PHE A 130 -15.65 -6.55 -2.91
C PHE A 130 -16.77 -7.38 -2.26
N GLN A 131 -17.67 -7.97 -3.04
CA GLN A 131 -18.86 -8.67 -2.54
C GLN A 131 -18.57 -9.74 -1.47
N SER A 132 -17.41 -10.41 -1.52
CA SER A 132 -17.04 -11.40 -0.50
C SER A 132 -16.87 -10.82 0.91
N MET A 133 -16.68 -9.51 1.03
CA MET A 133 -16.49 -8.77 2.27
C MET A 133 -17.70 -7.88 2.60
N TYR A 134 -18.76 -7.98 1.81
CA TYR A 134 -19.97 -7.21 2.00
C TYR A 134 -20.84 -7.87 3.06
N ASP A 135 -21.11 -7.14 4.15
CA ASP A 135 -22.14 -7.51 5.13
C ASP A 135 -23.39 -6.66 4.88
N GLN A 136 -24.58 -7.24 4.92
CA GLN A 136 -25.81 -6.46 4.74
C GLN A 136 -26.09 -5.50 5.91
N ALA A 137 -25.64 -5.83 7.12
CA ALA A 137 -25.89 -5.06 8.34
C ALA A 137 -24.87 -3.93 8.55
N THR A 138 -23.60 -4.17 8.20
CA THR A 138 -22.50 -3.19 8.40
C THR A 138 -21.86 -2.71 7.10
N GLU A 139 -22.34 -3.17 5.94
CA GLU A 139 -21.78 -2.89 4.62
C GLU A 139 -20.29 -3.21 4.55
N TYR A 140 -19.45 -2.18 4.46
CA TYR A 140 -17.99 -2.27 4.49
C TYR A 140 -17.40 -1.58 5.72
N GLU A 141 -18.19 -1.27 6.75
CA GLU A 141 -17.74 -0.47 7.90
C GLU A 141 -16.63 -1.18 8.69
N ASP A 142 -16.79 -2.49 8.93
CA ASP A 142 -15.84 -3.32 9.69
C ASP A 142 -14.51 -3.58 8.96
N GLN A 143 -14.47 -3.36 7.65
CA GLN A 143 -13.29 -3.63 6.82
C GLN A 143 -12.38 -2.40 6.75
N THR A 144 -11.08 -2.59 6.89
CA THR A 144 -10.08 -1.55 6.69
C THR A 144 -9.80 -1.33 5.20
N VAL A 145 -9.24 -0.17 4.85
CA VAL A 145 -8.81 0.11 3.46
C VAL A 145 -7.73 -0.88 3.02
N LEU A 146 -6.83 -1.25 3.94
CA LEU A 146 -5.78 -2.22 3.71
C LEU A 146 -6.34 -3.62 3.39
N GLU A 147 -7.35 -4.09 4.12
CA GLU A 147 -7.99 -5.40 3.87
C GLU A 147 -8.70 -5.42 2.50
N LEU A 148 -9.38 -4.32 2.12
CA LEU A 148 -10.00 -4.21 0.80
C LEU A 148 -8.94 -4.24 -0.32
N LEU A 149 -7.81 -3.56 -0.13
CA LEU A 149 -6.68 -3.62 -1.07
C LEU A 149 -6.10 -5.04 -1.14
N GLN A 150 -5.86 -5.68 0.00
CA GLN A 150 -5.34 -7.04 0.07
C GLN A 150 -6.25 -8.03 -0.65
N ARG A 151 -7.58 -7.88 -0.51
CA ARG A 151 -8.56 -8.67 -1.26
C ARG A 151 -8.42 -8.50 -2.77
N LEU A 152 -8.27 -7.27 -3.25
CA LEU A 152 -8.07 -6.99 -4.67
C LEU A 152 -6.79 -7.65 -5.19
N TYR A 153 -5.67 -7.50 -4.49
CA TYR A 153 -4.42 -8.17 -4.90
C TYR A 153 -4.55 -9.69 -4.85
N THR A 154 -5.26 -10.23 -3.86
CA THR A 154 -5.43 -11.68 -3.71
C THR A 154 -6.20 -12.29 -4.87
N ASN A 155 -7.30 -11.64 -5.28
CA ASN A 155 -8.18 -12.19 -6.30
C ASN A 155 -7.78 -11.81 -7.73
N TYR A 156 -7.15 -10.64 -7.92
CA TYR A 156 -6.95 -10.01 -9.23
C TYR A 156 -5.53 -9.49 -9.47
N GLY A 157 -4.68 -9.48 -8.43
CA GLY A 157 -3.31 -8.98 -8.50
C GLY A 157 -2.29 -10.01 -8.96
N GLN A 158 -2.72 -11.20 -9.39
CA GLN A 158 -1.80 -12.25 -9.83
C GLN A 158 -1.03 -11.77 -11.07
N VAL A 159 0.27 -11.57 -10.91
CA VAL A 159 1.16 -11.28 -12.02
C VAL A 159 1.49 -12.62 -12.67
N ASP A 160 0.96 -12.84 -13.87
CA ASP A 160 1.31 -14.02 -14.66
C ASP A 160 2.79 -13.95 -15.06
N ASN A 161 3.64 -14.62 -14.28
CA ASN A 161 5.08 -14.71 -14.53
C ASN A 161 5.41 -15.50 -15.81
N THR A 162 4.41 -16.07 -16.51
CA THR A 162 4.61 -16.81 -17.76
C THR A 162 4.66 -15.92 -19.00
N VAL A 163 4.28 -14.64 -18.90
CA VAL A 163 4.42 -13.68 -20.00
C VAL A 163 5.60 -12.74 -19.71
N PRO A 164 6.80 -13.00 -20.24
CA PRO A 164 7.85 -11.98 -20.23
C PRO A 164 7.30 -10.75 -20.93
N THR A 165 7.28 -9.63 -20.21
CA THR A 165 6.81 -8.31 -20.63
C THR A 165 7.50 -7.87 -21.92
N THR A 166 6.98 -8.26 -23.07
CA THR A 166 7.38 -7.73 -24.39
C THR A 166 6.60 -6.47 -24.76
N LYS A 167 6.03 -5.74 -23.79
CA LYS A 167 5.32 -4.47 -24.00
C LYS A 167 6.04 -3.25 -23.40
N ASN A 168 7.37 -3.29 -23.31
CA ASN A 168 8.21 -2.12 -23.05
C ASN A 168 9.51 -2.21 -23.87
N LYS A 169 9.41 -2.41 -25.20
CA LYS A 169 10.58 -2.40 -26.10
C LYS A 169 10.42 -1.47 -27.30
N ASP A 170 9.73 -0.34 -27.13
CA ASP A 170 9.63 0.68 -28.18
C ASP A 170 9.90 2.08 -27.65
N ILE A 171 11.06 2.30 -27.01
CA ILE A 171 11.61 3.65 -26.87
C ILE A 171 13.12 3.57 -26.73
N HIS A 172 13.80 3.98 -27.82
CA HIS A 172 15.24 4.15 -28.01
C HIS A 172 16.04 2.90 -28.44
N ALA A 173 16.18 2.70 -29.76
CA ALA A 173 17.46 2.91 -30.45
C ALA A 173 17.40 2.36 -31.88
N ASP A 174 16.99 3.19 -32.83
CA ASP A 174 17.64 3.20 -34.14
C ASP A 174 19.05 3.81 -33.96
N PHE A 175 20.04 3.25 -34.69
CA PHE A 175 21.51 3.51 -34.73
C PHE A 175 22.36 2.74 -33.70
N ASP A 176 23.39 1.93 -34.03
CA ASP A 176 24.37 1.92 -35.14
C ASP A 176 24.96 0.48 -35.40
N PRO A 177 25.42 0.12 -36.63
CA PRO A 177 25.59 -1.25 -37.11
C PRO A 177 27.05 -1.74 -37.11
N THR A 178 27.63 -2.00 -35.94
CA THR A 178 28.93 -2.72 -35.87
C THR A 178 29.02 -3.64 -34.65
N ILE A 179 28.54 -4.87 -34.78
CA ILE A 179 29.15 -6.02 -34.08
C ILE A 179 28.93 -7.29 -34.91
N SER A 180 30.02 -7.72 -35.52
CA SER A 180 30.15 -8.95 -36.28
C SER A 180 30.27 -10.17 -35.36
N SER A 181 29.74 -11.29 -35.86
CA SER A 181 30.08 -12.68 -35.54
C SER A 181 29.88 -13.19 -34.10
N PHE A 182 28.82 -13.98 -33.90
CA PHE A 182 28.86 -15.10 -32.95
C PHE A 182 28.13 -16.32 -33.55
N ASP A 183 28.80 -17.46 -33.43
CA ASP A 183 28.61 -18.75 -34.12
C ASP A 183 27.46 -19.59 -33.47
N PRO A 184 26.60 -20.31 -34.21
CA PRO A 184 25.52 -21.10 -33.63
C PRO A 184 25.95 -22.56 -33.44
N GLY A 185 26.36 -22.93 -32.23
CA GLY A 185 26.64 -24.33 -31.93
C GLY A 185 27.00 -24.63 -30.49
N GLU A 186 26.02 -24.66 -29.58
CA GLU A 186 26.13 -25.50 -28.37
C GLU A 186 24.74 -25.86 -27.82
N VAL A 187 24.22 -27.01 -28.28
CA VAL A 187 23.15 -27.75 -27.60
C VAL A 187 23.73 -29.03 -26.99
N ALA A 188 23.26 -29.33 -25.78
CA ALA A 188 23.26 -30.63 -25.09
C ALA A 188 24.50 -31.07 -24.26
N SER A 189 24.34 -31.06 -22.93
CA SER A 189 24.43 -32.24 -22.03
C SER A 189 24.16 -31.72 -20.59
N MET A 190 23.42 -32.36 -19.68
CA MET A 190 23.70 -33.65 -19.04
C MET A 190 22.46 -34.21 -18.28
N SER A 191 22.24 -35.53 -18.39
CA SER A 191 21.90 -36.52 -17.34
C SER A 191 20.62 -36.35 -16.49
N SER A 192 19.50 -37.06 -16.71
CA SER A 192 19.19 -38.50 -16.45
C SER A 192 19.21 -38.95 -14.97
N THR A 193 18.03 -39.16 -14.35
CA THR A 193 17.63 -40.33 -13.51
C THR A 193 16.14 -40.23 -13.05
N PRO A 194 15.45 -41.32 -12.61
CA PRO A 194 14.20 -41.77 -13.23
C PRO A 194 12.91 -41.69 -12.37
N MET A 195 11.76 -41.86 -13.02
CA MET A 195 10.43 -42.07 -12.43
C MET A 195 10.32 -43.40 -11.66
N ALA A 196 9.77 -43.38 -10.43
CA ALA A 196 8.45 -43.96 -10.10
C ALA A 196 8.28 -44.20 -8.56
N CYS A 197 7.02 -44.11 -8.13
CA CYS A 197 6.43 -44.48 -6.83
C CYS A 197 6.60 -43.41 -5.73
N ILE A 198 5.56 -42.84 -5.11
CA ILE A 198 4.28 -43.43 -4.69
C ILE A 198 3.16 -42.35 -4.78
N LEU A 199 2.02 -42.78 -5.33
CA LEU A 199 0.71 -42.13 -5.29
C LEU A 199 0.19 -42.22 -3.84
N ASP A 200 -0.19 -41.11 -3.19
CA ASP A 200 -1.37 -41.03 -2.33
C ASP A 200 -1.74 -39.59 -1.90
N LEU A 201 -2.90 -39.16 -2.42
CA LEU A 201 -4.00 -38.43 -1.78
C LEU A 201 -3.83 -36.96 -1.31
N LEU A 202 -4.32 -36.08 -2.19
CA LEU A 202 -5.09 -34.84 -1.90
C LEU A 202 -4.46 -33.83 -0.94
N SER A 203 -3.59 -32.97 -1.47
CA SER A 203 -3.45 -31.60 -0.98
C SER A 203 -3.26 -30.67 -2.18
N ILE A 204 -4.32 -29.94 -2.53
CA ILE A 204 -4.27 -28.85 -3.51
C ILE A 204 -3.28 -27.81 -2.95
N PRO A 205 -2.19 -27.43 -3.65
CA PRO A 205 -1.33 -26.37 -3.17
C PRO A 205 -2.04 -25.02 -3.35
N SER A 206 -2.44 -24.45 -2.22
CA SER A 206 -2.48 -23.02 -1.85
C SER A 206 -2.50 -21.98 -2.98
N MET A 207 -3.70 -21.65 -3.46
CA MET A 207 -4.00 -20.40 -4.19
C MET A 207 -3.76 -19.13 -3.33
N ALA A 208 -3.41 -19.28 -2.05
CA ALA A 208 -3.10 -18.16 -1.17
C ALA A 208 -1.66 -17.63 -1.35
N SER A 209 -0.72 -18.48 -1.79
CA SER A 209 0.71 -18.12 -1.82
C SER A 209 1.06 -17.06 -2.88
N ASP A 210 0.57 -17.20 -4.12
CA ASP A 210 0.87 -16.26 -5.22
C ASP A 210 0.19 -14.89 -5.04
N ALA A 211 -0.96 -14.90 -4.37
CA ALA A 211 -1.75 -13.74 -4.00
C ALA A 211 -1.09 -12.91 -2.89
N GLU A 212 -0.67 -13.58 -1.81
CA GLU A 212 0.10 -13.00 -0.72
C GLU A 212 1.43 -12.45 -1.25
N PHE A 213 2.06 -13.15 -2.20
CA PHE A 213 3.25 -12.71 -2.89
C PHE A 213 3.07 -11.41 -3.67
N SER A 214 1.96 -11.22 -4.40
CA SER A 214 1.74 -10.00 -5.19
C SER A 214 1.50 -8.76 -4.31
N PHE A 215 0.72 -8.90 -3.24
CA PHE A 215 0.55 -7.82 -2.26
C PHE A 215 1.85 -7.51 -1.52
N GLN A 216 2.57 -8.54 -1.07
CA GLN A 216 3.84 -8.37 -0.39
C GLN A 216 4.89 -7.72 -1.30
N ASN A 217 4.99 -8.13 -2.57
CA ASN A 217 5.87 -7.49 -3.55
C ASN A 217 5.59 -6.00 -3.68
N TYR A 218 4.32 -5.58 -3.72
CA TYR A 218 3.99 -4.15 -3.71
C TYR A 218 4.47 -3.46 -2.43
N GLN A 219 4.27 -4.07 -1.25
CA GLN A 219 4.73 -3.51 0.03
C GLN A 219 6.26 -3.45 0.13
N ASP A 220 6.96 -4.45 -0.43
CA ASP A 220 8.42 -4.51 -0.50
C ASP A 220 8.96 -3.48 -1.47
N GLU A 221 8.34 -3.30 -2.64
CA GLU A 221 8.68 -2.23 -3.59
C GLU A 221 8.45 -0.84 -2.99
N LEU A 222 7.34 -0.65 -2.27
CA LEU A 222 7.05 0.58 -1.54
C LEU A 222 8.18 0.87 -0.54
N SER A 223 8.68 -0.15 0.15
CA SER A 223 9.77 -0.07 1.13
C SER A 223 11.14 0.13 0.48
N ASN A 224 11.42 -0.56 -0.62
CA ASN A 224 12.71 -0.55 -1.34
C ASN A 224 12.88 0.68 -2.23
N GLY A 225 11.79 1.23 -2.76
CA GLY A 225 11.80 2.50 -3.52
C GLY A 225 12.26 3.70 -2.70
N ALA A 226 12.30 3.60 -1.37
CA ALA A 226 12.89 4.59 -0.48
C ALA A 226 14.39 4.38 -0.20
N ASN A 227 14.95 3.20 -0.54
CA ASN A 227 16.38 2.90 -0.41
C ASN A 227 17.19 3.20 -1.69
N ILE A 228 16.56 3.69 -2.76
CA ILE A 228 17.30 4.28 -3.89
C ILE A 228 17.52 5.76 -3.59
N GLY A 229 18.39 6.01 -2.61
CA GLY A 229 18.67 7.35 -2.11
C GLY A 229 20.05 7.57 -1.49
N ASP A 230 20.86 6.53 -1.24
CA ASP A 230 22.18 6.69 -0.60
C ASP A 230 23.22 5.62 -1.00
N ASP A 231 23.25 5.21 -2.27
CA ASP A 231 24.39 4.50 -2.88
C ASP A 231 24.23 4.66 -4.40
N GLN A 232 24.95 5.51 -5.13
CA GLN A 232 26.39 5.54 -5.29
C GLN A 232 26.83 6.95 -5.74
N MET A 233 27.38 7.75 -4.83
CA MET A 233 28.47 8.68 -5.19
C MET A 233 29.75 8.13 -4.54
N GLU A 234 30.22 7.01 -5.07
CA GLU A 234 31.64 6.66 -4.95
C GLU A 234 32.44 7.79 -5.59
N THR A 235 32.88 8.74 -4.77
CA THR A 235 34.06 9.53 -5.09
C THR A 235 35.26 8.60 -5.03
N LYS A 236 35.49 7.85 -6.11
CA LYS A 236 36.81 7.27 -6.38
C LYS A 236 37.77 8.44 -6.61
N THR A 237 38.30 8.95 -5.51
CA THR A 237 39.52 9.74 -5.49
C THR A 237 40.63 8.82 -5.95
N ASN A 238 40.98 8.95 -7.22
CA ASN A 238 42.15 8.31 -7.80
C ASN A 238 43.38 9.09 -7.32
N ALA A 239 43.99 8.64 -6.23
CA ALA A 239 45.26 9.14 -5.74
C ALA A 239 46.06 7.98 -5.14
N ASP A 240 46.65 7.18 -6.03
CA ASP A 240 47.94 6.52 -5.81
C ASP A 240 48.74 6.60 -7.12
N CYS A 241 49.47 7.72 -7.24
CA CYS A 241 50.72 7.89 -7.98
C CYS A 241 51.62 8.74 -7.08
#